data_AF-A0A0D3CRU1-F1
#
_entry.id   AF-A0A0D3CRU1-F1
#
_cell.length_a   1.000
_cell.length_b   1.000
_cell.length_c   1.000
_cell.angle_alpha   90.00
_cell.angle_beta   90.00
_cell.angle_gamma   90.00
#
_symmetry.space_group_name_H-M   'P 1'
#
loop_
_entity.id
_entity.type
_entity.pdbx_description
1 polymer ?
#
loop_
_entity_poly.entity_id
_entity_poly.type
_entity_poly.pdbx_seq_one_letter_code
_entity_poly.pdbx_strand_id
1 'polypeptide(L)'
;MSSPWLEPRFNQLLENVSLCLSNSSNRHLGVRRSTFESLRLGRSSQSIASGFFRFWDSLNFKKEREFVGITVLFLDEKVNSVIHGCTPVRRANHYMSSLKAGSIVKVDRFEVSRCSSMYKITDHSFLIGFISLTIIDEVIMGAPEIIMGAPEINLLSRLDCSTISK
;
A
#
# COMPACT_ATOMS: atom_id res chain seq x y z
N MET A 1 19.38 -0.91 16.19
CA MET A 1 18.67 -0.09 15.18
C MET A 1 17.19 -0.26 15.46
N SER A 2 16.53 0.80 15.93
CA SER A 2 15.08 0.77 16.18
C SER A 2 14.35 0.69 14.84
N SER A 3 13.28 -0.11 14.79
CA SER A 3 12.42 -0.19 13.61
C SER A 3 11.94 1.21 13.23
N PRO A 4 12.01 1.64 11.96
CA PRO A 4 11.51 2.95 11.53
C PRO A 4 10.00 3.12 11.74
N TRP A 5 9.30 2.03 12.04
CA TRP A 5 7.89 1.96 12.39
C TRP A 5 7.59 2.35 13.84
N LEU A 6 8.58 2.68 14.68
CA LEU A 6 8.39 3.00 16.11
C LEU A 6 8.49 4.49 16.44
N GLU A 7 8.56 5.37 15.44
CA GLU A 7 8.57 6.82 15.66
C GLU A 7 7.18 7.32 16.12
N PRO A 8 7.07 8.16 17.17
CA PRO A 8 5.78 8.67 17.67
C PRO A 8 4.92 9.35 16.60
N ARG A 9 5.56 10.01 15.63
CA ARG A 9 4.88 10.64 14.49
C ARG A 9 4.28 9.64 13.52
N PHE A 10 4.89 8.46 13.37
CA PHE A 10 4.37 7.39 12.54
C PHE A 10 3.10 6.78 13.16
N ASN A 11 3.13 6.51 14.47
CA ASN A 11 1.95 5.98 15.17
C ASN A 11 0.76 6.95 15.13
N GLN A 12 1.01 8.25 15.32
CA GLN A 12 -0.05 9.26 15.20
C GLN A 12 -0.66 9.31 13.80
N LEU A 13 0.17 9.14 12.77
CA LEU A 13 -0.28 9.08 11.38
C LEU A 13 -1.13 7.83 11.12
N LEU A 14 -0.72 6.67 11.65
CA LEU A 14 -1.51 5.44 11.57
C LEU A 14 -2.88 5.59 12.22
N GLU A 15 -2.94 6.19 13.42
CA GLU A 15 -4.19 6.46 14.13
C GLU A 15 -5.12 7.39 13.34
N ASN A 16 -4.56 8.45 12.74
CA ASN A 16 -5.33 9.38 11.91
C ASN A 16 -5.91 8.70 10.68
N VAL A 17 -5.12 7.87 9.99
CA VAL A 17 -5.56 7.09 8.82
C VAL A 17 -6.66 6.10 9.24
N SER A 18 -6.46 5.39 10.35
CA SER A 18 -7.44 4.45 10.91
C SER A 18 -8.77 5.13 11.22
N LEU A 19 -8.73 6.30 11.86
CA LEU A 19 -9.91 7.10 12.18
C LEU A 19 -10.63 7.58 10.92
N CYS A 20 -9.88 8.06 9.92
CA CYS A 20 -10.47 8.53 8.65
C CYS A 20 -11.12 7.39 7.86
N LEU A 21 -10.48 6.22 7.79
CA LEU A 21 -11.03 5.03 7.13
C LEU A 21 -12.30 4.54 7.84
N SER A 22 -12.27 4.46 9.18
CA SER A 22 -13.43 4.10 10.00
C SER A 22 -14.62 5.04 9.78
N ASN A 23 -14.34 6.35 9.68
CA ASN A 23 -15.38 7.38 9.48
C ASN A 23 -15.90 7.46 8.03
N SER A 24 -15.06 7.14 7.04
CA SER A 24 -15.43 7.14 5.61
C SER A 24 -16.29 5.94 5.24
N SER A 25 -15.99 4.77 5.81
CA SER A 25 -16.79 3.55 5.62
C SER A 25 -18.25 3.74 6.05
N ASN A 26 -18.54 4.67 6.96
CA ASN A 26 -19.90 4.98 7.41
C ASN A 26 -20.66 5.94 6.47
N ARG A 27 -19.96 6.66 5.57
CA ARG A 27 -20.52 7.77 4.78
C ARG A 27 -20.65 7.49 3.28
N HIS A 28 -19.94 6.49 2.74
CA HIS A 28 -20.04 6.12 1.31
C HIS A 28 -20.68 4.74 1.12
N LEU A 29 -21.86 4.70 0.50
CA LEU A 29 -22.69 3.51 0.20
C LEU A 29 -22.05 2.44 -0.72
N GLY A 30 -20.77 2.56 -1.08
CA GLY A 30 -20.05 1.64 -1.97
C GLY A 30 -18.67 1.21 -1.47
N VAL A 31 -18.28 1.60 -0.26
CA VAL A 31 -17.01 1.21 0.38
C VAL A 31 -17.34 0.17 1.44
N ARG A 32 -17.25 -1.12 1.08
CA ARG A 32 -17.36 -2.18 2.09
C ARG A 32 -16.14 -2.11 3.00
N ARG A 33 -16.40 -2.03 4.31
CA ARG A 33 -15.40 -2.20 5.36
C ARG A 33 -14.67 -3.52 5.14
N SER A 34 -13.43 -3.43 4.66
CA SER A 34 -12.61 -4.58 4.28
C SER A 34 -11.23 -4.37 4.87
N THR A 35 -10.91 -5.09 5.93
CA THR A 35 -9.57 -5.12 6.53
C THR A 35 -8.66 -6.05 5.73
N PHE A 36 -7.34 -5.93 5.91
CA PHE A 36 -6.37 -6.82 5.26
C PHE A 36 -6.56 -8.28 5.67
N GLU A 37 -7.12 -8.54 6.85
CA GLU A 37 -7.48 -9.89 7.32
C GLU A 37 -8.57 -10.54 6.46
N SER A 38 -9.39 -9.74 5.77
CA SER A 38 -10.46 -10.25 4.89
C SER A 38 -9.96 -10.64 3.49
N LEU A 39 -8.70 -10.34 3.16
CA LEU A 39 -8.10 -10.62 1.86
C LEU A 39 -7.99 -12.12 1.59
N ARG A 40 -8.33 -12.51 0.37
CA ARG A 40 -8.34 -13.90 -0.09
C ARG A 40 -7.42 -14.10 -1.29
N LEU A 41 -6.63 -15.17 -1.27
CA LEU A 41 -5.66 -15.46 -2.33
C LEU A 41 -6.30 -15.64 -3.71
N GLY A 42 -5.59 -15.20 -4.75
CA GLY A 42 -5.91 -15.47 -6.16
C GLY A 42 -7.20 -14.85 -6.70
N ARG A 43 -7.86 -13.96 -5.94
CA ARG A 43 -9.11 -13.31 -6.38
C ARG A 43 -8.84 -11.90 -6.90
N SER A 44 -9.09 -11.68 -8.19
CA SER A 44 -8.93 -10.40 -8.88
C SER A 44 -10.11 -9.43 -8.76
N SER A 45 -11.17 -9.78 -8.03
CA SER A 45 -12.39 -8.97 -7.85
C SER A 45 -12.51 -8.37 -6.44
N GLN A 46 -11.39 -8.22 -5.74
CA GLN A 46 -11.36 -7.69 -4.38
C GLN A 46 -11.20 -6.17 -4.39
N SER A 47 -11.74 -5.53 -3.35
CA SER A 47 -11.61 -4.09 -3.15
C SER A 47 -11.29 -3.79 -1.69
N ILE A 48 -10.48 -2.76 -1.46
CA ILE A 48 -10.15 -2.22 -0.14
C ILE A 48 -10.29 -0.70 -0.16
N ALA A 49 -10.65 -0.12 0.98
CA ALA A 49 -10.34 1.27 1.28
C ALA A 49 -9.07 1.29 2.12
N SER A 50 -8.11 2.10 1.72
CA SER A 50 -6.79 2.12 2.34
C SER A 50 -6.20 3.52 2.33
N GLY A 51 -5.48 3.85 3.40
CA GLY A 51 -4.51 4.93 3.37
C GLY A 51 -3.31 4.51 2.53
N PHE A 52 -2.91 5.37 1.61
CA PHE A 52 -1.70 5.25 0.84
C PHE A 52 -0.56 5.85 1.67
N PHE A 53 0.27 5.02 2.30
CA PHE A 53 1.31 5.54 3.20
C PHE A 53 2.54 6.06 2.44
N ARG A 54 3.09 5.23 1.54
CA ARG A 54 4.33 5.53 0.80
C ARG A 54 4.47 4.62 -0.42
N PHE A 55 5.23 5.07 -1.40
CA PHE A 55 5.65 4.25 -2.54
C PHE A 55 7.10 4.53 -2.95
N TRP A 56 7.72 3.58 -3.64
CA TRP A 56 9.06 3.71 -4.19
C TRP A 56 9.29 2.74 -5.36
N ASP A 57 10.26 3.07 -6.20
CA ASP A 57 10.73 2.18 -7.26
C ASP A 57 11.40 0.95 -6.65
N SER A 58 10.91 -0.22 -7.06
CA SER A 58 11.47 -1.51 -6.70
C SER A 58 12.49 -1.90 -7.75
N LEU A 59 13.67 -2.29 -7.30
CA LEU A 59 14.82 -2.60 -8.16
C LEU A 59 15.31 -4.02 -7.88
N ASN A 60 15.75 -4.71 -8.93
CA ASN A 60 16.40 -6.01 -8.83
C ASN A 60 17.92 -5.85 -8.85
N PHE A 61 18.53 -5.83 -7.67
CA PHE A 61 19.98 -5.63 -7.55
C PHE A 61 20.82 -6.76 -8.12
N LYS A 62 20.28 -7.98 -8.20
CA LYS A 62 20.97 -9.12 -8.85
C LYS A 62 21.08 -8.92 -10.37
N LYS A 63 20.21 -8.08 -10.94
CA LYS A 63 20.18 -7.73 -12.36
C LYS A 63 20.45 -6.24 -12.55
N GLU A 64 21.58 -5.77 -12.05
CA GLU A 64 22.05 -4.40 -12.29
C GLU A 64 21.05 -3.30 -11.89
N ARG A 65 20.25 -3.54 -10.83
CA ARG A 65 19.18 -2.64 -10.39
C ARG A 65 18.09 -2.44 -11.44
N GLU A 66 17.79 -3.46 -12.24
CA GLU A 66 16.66 -3.48 -13.17
C GLU A 66 15.37 -3.07 -12.45
N PHE A 67 14.64 -2.12 -13.03
CA PHE A 67 13.35 -1.68 -12.51
C PHE A 67 12.34 -2.83 -12.59
N VAL A 68 11.76 -3.20 -11.44
CA VAL A 68 10.81 -4.32 -11.32
C VAL A 68 9.40 -3.89 -10.93
N GLY A 69 9.15 -2.59 -10.82
CA GLY A 69 7.84 -2.02 -10.55
C GLY A 69 7.88 -1.00 -9.42
N ILE A 70 6.72 -0.58 -8.96
CA ILE A 70 6.58 0.33 -7.82
C ILE A 70 6.03 -0.49 -6.65
N THR A 71 6.69 -0.42 -5.50
CA THR A 71 6.15 -0.94 -4.25
C THR A 71 5.34 0.16 -3.58
N VAL A 72 4.19 -0.22 -3.04
CA VAL A 72 3.25 0.67 -2.33
C VAL A 72 2.98 0.10 -0.95
N LEU A 73 2.88 0.97 0.06
CA LEU A 73 2.43 0.63 1.40
C LEU A 73 1.02 1.12 1.66
N PHE A 74 0.19 0.21 2.12
CA PHE A 74 -1.22 0.38 2.40
C PHE A 74 -1.48 0.22 3.89
N LEU A 75 -2.39 1.05 4.40
CA LEU A 75 -2.90 1.04 5.77
C LEU A 75 -4.41 0.83 5.73
N ASP A 76 -4.91 -0.14 6.48
CA ASP A 76 -6.36 -0.27 6.68
C ASP A 76 -6.76 0.46 7.98
N GLU A 77 -8.00 0.24 8.41
CA GLU A 77 -8.54 0.82 9.62
C GLU A 77 -7.99 0.23 10.92
N LYS A 78 -7.27 -0.89 10.88
CA LYS A 78 -6.70 -1.52 12.07
C LYS A 78 -5.35 -0.88 12.39
N VAL A 79 -5.19 -0.42 13.63
CA VAL A 79 -3.93 0.18 14.10
C VAL A 79 -2.78 -0.80 13.87
N ASN A 80 -1.67 -0.29 13.31
CA ASN A 80 -0.46 -1.06 12.98
C ASN A 80 -0.67 -2.19 11.97
N SER A 81 -1.75 -2.16 11.18
CA SER A 81 -1.99 -3.10 10.09
C SER A 81 -1.47 -2.50 8.78
N VAL A 82 -0.36 -3.05 8.28
CA VAL A 82 0.31 -2.57 7.06
C VAL A 82 0.46 -3.72 6.09
N ILE A 83 0.06 -3.53 4.84
CA ILE A 83 0.30 -4.46 3.75
C ILE A 83 1.05 -3.74 2.63
N HIS A 84 1.94 -4.43 1.94
CA HIS A 84 2.57 -3.90 0.74
C HIS A 84 1.88 -4.44 -0.52
N GLY A 85 1.87 -3.63 -1.57
CA GLY A 85 1.50 -4.06 -2.90
C GLY A 85 2.53 -3.66 -3.94
N CYS A 86 2.38 -4.18 -5.14
CA CYS A 86 3.31 -3.95 -6.24
C CYS A 86 2.59 -3.72 -7.56
N THR A 87 3.14 -2.81 -8.37
CA THR A 87 2.74 -2.61 -9.76
C THR A 87 3.52 -3.53 -10.68
N PRO A 88 2.91 -4.04 -11.77
CA PRO A 88 3.67 -4.76 -12.79
C PRO A 88 4.55 -3.77 -13.56
N VAL A 89 5.82 -4.11 -13.81
CA VAL A 89 6.84 -3.29 -14.50
C VAL A 89 6.27 -2.50 -15.67
N ARG A 90 5.59 -3.20 -16.58
CA ARG A 90 5.09 -2.65 -17.84
C ARG A 90 3.93 -1.66 -17.67
N ARG A 91 3.35 -1.55 -16.48
CA ARG A 91 2.24 -0.62 -16.17
C ARG A 91 2.53 0.30 -15.00
N ALA A 92 3.74 0.30 -14.45
CA ALA A 92 4.09 1.21 -13.35
C ALA A 92 3.75 2.67 -13.68
N ASN A 93 4.10 3.13 -14.88
CA ASN A 93 3.82 4.49 -15.36
C ASN A 93 2.32 4.80 -15.45
N HIS A 94 1.47 3.80 -15.72
CA HIS A 94 0.02 4.00 -15.78
C HIS A 94 -0.55 4.32 -14.39
N TYR A 95 0.01 3.73 -13.34
CA TYR A 95 -0.46 3.96 -11.97
C TYR A 95 0.16 5.19 -11.32
N MET A 96 1.33 5.64 -11.78
CA MET A 96 2.13 6.66 -11.13
C MET A 96 1.36 7.94 -10.78
N SER A 97 0.49 8.43 -11.69
CA SER A 97 -0.32 9.63 -11.45
C SER A 97 -1.39 9.45 -10.36
N SER A 98 -1.78 8.21 -10.06
CA SER A 98 -2.75 7.87 -9.03
C SER A 98 -2.11 7.53 -7.68
N LEU A 99 -0.78 7.38 -7.62
CA LEU A 99 -0.04 7.09 -6.38
C LEU A 99 0.30 8.39 -5.66
N LYS A 100 -0.52 8.78 -4.68
CA LYS A 100 -0.30 9.96 -3.84
C LYS A 100 -0.13 9.56 -2.38
N ALA A 101 1.06 9.74 -1.84
CA ALA A 101 1.31 9.48 -0.42
C ALA A 101 0.40 10.35 0.47
N GLY A 102 -0.11 9.78 1.55
CA GLY A 102 -1.05 10.42 2.47
C GLY A 102 -2.51 10.43 2.00
N SER A 103 -2.81 9.97 0.78
CA SER A 103 -4.19 9.91 0.27
C SER A 103 -4.96 8.71 0.85
N ILE A 104 -6.29 8.82 0.94
CA ILE A 104 -7.16 7.68 1.23
C ILE A 104 -7.84 7.27 -0.07
N VAL A 105 -7.55 6.05 -0.49
CA VAL A 105 -7.95 5.51 -1.79
C VAL A 105 -8.78 4.25 -1.64
N LYS A 106 -9.63 4.00 -2.62
CA LYS A 106 -10.25 2.72 -2.88
C LYS A 106 -9.42 2.07 -3.96
N VAL A 107 -8.88 0.90 -3.65
CA VAL A 107 -8.24 0.04 -4.63
C VAL A 107 -9.25 -1.04 -4.98
N ASP A 108 -9.56 -1.18 -6.26
CA ASP A 108 -10.45 -2.21 -6.78
C ASP A 108 -9.72 -3.08 -7.79
N ARG A 109 -10.18 -4.32 -7.93
CA ARG A 109 -9.70 -5.32 -8.90
C ARG A 109 -8.20 -5.57 -8.85
N PHE A 110 -7.71 -6.05 -7.73
CA PHE A 110 -6.32 -6.49 -7.54
C PHE A 110 -6.25 -7.97 -7.19
N GLU A 111 -5.08 -8.57 -7.36
CA GLU A 111 -4.80 -9.95 -6.93
C GLU A 111 -4.12 -9.97 -5.56
N VAL A 112 -4.32 -11.05 -4.82
CA VAL A 112 -3.65 -11.28 -3.53
C VAL A 112 -2.76 -12.50 -3.65
N SER A 113 -1.49 -12.32 -3.32
CA SER A 113 -0.47 -13.36 -3.33
C SER A 113 0.17 -13.52 -1.96
N ARG A 114 0.80 -14.67 -1.69
CA ARG A 114 1.58 -14.88 -0.46
C ARG A 114 2.94 -14.20 -0.56
N CYS A 115 3.36 -13.53 0.51
CA CYS A 115 4.71 -13.01 0.63
C CYS A 115 5.72 -14.16 0.79
N SER A 116 6.81 -14.14 0.02
CA SER A 116 7.95 -15.01 0.30
C SER A 116 8.70 -14.49 1.53
N SER A 117 9.22 -15.38 2.37
CA SER A 117 9.91 -15.00 3.61
C SER A 117 11.20 -14.21 3.39
N MET A 118 11.80 -14.30 2.19
CA MET A 118 13.10 -13.69 1.89
C MET A 118 13.03 -12.16 1.72
N TYR A 119 11.83 -11.59 1.52
CA TYR A 119 11.66 -10.16 1.21
C TYR A 119 10.39 -9.59 1.86
N LYS A 120 10.21 -9.82 3.16
CA LYS A 120 9.08 -9.27 3.93
C LYS A 120 9.30 -7.79 4.22
N ILE A 121 8.52 -6.94 3.56
CA ILE A 121 8.45 -5.49 3.81
C ILE A 121 7.60 -5.20 5.06
N THR A 122 6.57 -6.01 5.25
CA THR A 122 5.55 -5.90 6.29
C THR A 122 5.37 -7.29 6.93
N ASP A 123 4.88 -7.32 8.18
CA ASP A 123 4.56 -8.59 8.86
C ASP A 123 3.34 -9.31 8.25
N HIS A 124 2.56 -8.61 7.43
CA HIS A 124 1.42 -9.19 6.74
C HIS A 124 1.84 -10.33 5.78
N SER A 125 1.14 -11.46 5.86
CA SER A 125 1.47 -12.69 5.11
C SER A 125 1.11 -12.64 3.63
N PHE A 126 0.30 -11.65 3.23
CA PHE A 126 -0.10 -11.41 1.85
C PHE A 126 0.45 -10.09 1.31
N LEU A 127 0.52 -10.01 -0.02
CA LEU A 127 0.77 -8.79 -0.78
C LEU A 127 -0.35 -8.56 -1.79
N ILE A 128 -0.53 -7.30 -2.19
CA ILE A 128 -1.47 -6.86 -3.21
C ILE A 128 -0.75 -6.71 -4.55
N GLY A 129 -1.07 -7.55 -5.53
CA GLY A 129 -0.58 -7.44 -6.89
C GLY A 129 -1.54 -6.63 -7.76
N PHE A 130 -1.08 -5.50 -8.30
CA PHE A 130 -1.87 -4.78 -9.28
C PHE A 130 -1.90 -5.58 -10.58
N ILE A 131 -3.09 -5.66 -11.17
CA ILE A 131 -3.31 -6.23 -12.48
C ILE A 131 -3.70 -5.15 -13.45
N SER A 132 -3.87 -5.53 -14.71
CA SER A 132 -4.28 -4.62 -15.78
C SER A 132 -5.60 -3.86 -15.55
N LEU A 133 -6.46 -4.40 -14.68
CA LEU A 133 -7.80 -3.90 -14.40
C LEU A 133 -7.91 -3.20 -13.05
N THR A 134 -6.80 -3.07 -12.32
CA THR A 134 -6.78 -2.42 -11.01
C THR A 134 -7.15 -0.96 -11.16
N ILE A 135 -8.08 -0.51 -10.32
CA ILE A 135 -8.53 0.88 -10.28
C ILE A 135 -8.16 1.47 -8.92
N ILE A 136 -7.71 2.72 -8.94
CA ILE A 136 -7.42 3.51 -7.75
C ILE A 136 -8.27 4.77 -7.84
N ASP A 137 -9.27 4.85 -6.96
CA ASP A 137 -10.14 6.01 -6.84
C ASP A 137 -9.86 6.69 -5.49
N GLU A 138 -9.68 8.01 -5.47
CA GLU A 138 -9.59 8.75 -4.20
C GLU A 138 -10.96 8.74 -3.52
N VAL A 139 -11.03 8.26 -2.27
CA VAL A 139 -12.30 8.15 -1.52
C VAL A 139 -12.61 9.43 -0.77
N ILE A 140 -11.57 10.17 -0.36
CA ILE A 140 -11.69 11.41 0.38
C ILE A 140 -10.81 12.45 -0.30
N MET A 141 -11.41 13.24 -1.19
CA MET A 141 -10.75 14.41 -1.77
C MET A 141 -10.44 15.41 -0.64
N GLY A 142 -9.16 15.67 -0.38
CA GLY A 142 -8.74 16.69 0.58
C GLY A 142 -8.85 16.28 2.06
N ALA A 143 -8.50 15.04 2.40
CA ALA A 143 -8.18 14.71 3.79
C ALA A 143 -7.20 15.77 4.34
N PRO A 144 -7.41 16.31 5.56
CA PRO A 144 -6.69 17.51 6.01
C PRO A 144 -5.19 17.33 5.81
N GLU A 145 -4.50 18.34 5.29
CA GLU A 145 -3.03 18.39 5.20
C GLU A 145 -2.34 18.03 6.53
N ILE A 146 -3.07 18.09 7.65
CA ILE A 146 -2.71 17.63 8.98
C ILE A 146 -2.33 16.13 9.02
N ILE A 147 -2.94 15.26 8.19
CA ILE A 147 -2.52 13.86 8.03
C ILE A 147 -1.20 13.79 7.23
N MET A 148 -0.90 14.79 6.42
CA MET A 148 0.18 14.82 5.42
C MET A 148 1.43 15.60 5.84
N GLY A 149 1.55 15.99 7.10
CA GLY A 149 2.84 16.40 7.69
C GLY A 149 3.79 15.22 7.98
N ALA A 150 3.59 14.08 7.31
CA ALA A 150 4.51 12.96 7.39
C ALA A 150 5.88 13.47 6.96
N PRO A 151 6.95 13.32 7.78
CA PRO A 151 8.28 13.60 7.31
C PRO A 151 8.46 12.77 6.02
N GLU A 152 9.21 13.29 5.06
CA GLU A 152 9.94 12.41 4.15
C GLU A 152 10.87 11.56 5.04
N ILE A 153 10.33 10.50 5.67
CA ILE A 153 11.13 9.58 6.47
C ILE A 153 12.06 9.00 5.42
N ASN A 154 13.32 9.37 5.37
CA ASN A 154 14.21 8.97 4.30
C ASN A 154 14.63 7.51 4.54
N LEU A 155 13.68 6.59 4.43
CA LEU A 155 13.88 5.16 4.51
C LEU A 155 14.44 4.70 3.17
N LEU A 156 15.69 5.05 2.93
CA LEU A 156 16.54 4.55 1.83
C LEU A 156 16.84 3.05 1.94
N SER A 157 16.04 2.27 2.68
CA SER A 157 16.06 0.81 2.55
C SER A 157 15.27 0.44 1.30
N ARG A 158 15.94 0.60 0.14
CA ARG A 158 15.56 -0.08 -1.10
C ARG A 158 15.36 -1.56 -0.78
N LEU A 159 14.12 -2.03 -0.85
CA LEU A 159 13.83 -3.45 -0.68
C LEU A 159 13.96 -4.15 -2.04
N ASP A 160 14.79 -5.19 -2.05
CA ASP A 160 15.14 -5.99 -3.22
C ASP A 160 13.93 -6.82 -3.67
N CYS A 161 13.26 -6.43 -4.74
CA CYS A 161 12.29 -7.30 -5.40
C CYS A 161 13.07 -8.27 -6.31
N SER A 162 13.72 -9.29 -5.72
CA SER A 162 14.28 -10.38 -6.51
C SER A 162 13.22 -11.46 -6.74
N THR A 163 12.73 -11.48 -7.97
CA THR A 163 12.05 -12.60 -8.66
C THR A 163 10.54 -12.79 -8.43
N ILE A 164 9.74 -12.08 -9.24
CA ILE A 164 8.60 -12.74 -9.91
C ILE A 164 9.24 -13.54 -11.05
N SER A 165 9.48 -14.84 -10.84
CA SER A 165 9.95 -15.74 -11.91
C SER A 165 8.85 -16.71 -12.30
N LYS A 166 8.45 -16.55 -13.56
CA LYS A 166 7.76 -17.46 -14.48
C LYS A 166 6.30 -17.74 -14.21
#